data_AF-A0ABD5P9K5-F1
#
_entry.id   AF-A0ABD5P9K5-F1
#
_cell.length_a   1.000
_cell.length_b   1.000
_cell.length_c   1.000
_cell.angle_alpha   90.00
_cell.angle_beta   90.00
_cell.angle_gamma   90.00
#
_symmetry.space_group_name_H-M   'P 1'
#
loop_
_entity.id
_entity.type
_entity.pdbx_description
1 polymer ?
#
loop_
_entity_poly.entity_id
_entity_poly.type
_entity_poly.pdbx_seq_one_letter_code
_entity_poly.pdbx_strand_id
1 'polypeptide(L)'
;MVTTHAGAGLLLALPVALLVPELAPVAGLAAFAGGAFPDLDMLVGQHRRTLHYPALGWVPAVPAGAAAIVAPGPVTVAVALFLLAAALHAVSDAFDGGLADRPWEQESERAVYYHVGDRWLPPRGWVRYDGAPEDFGLSAVLLVPGLFLYGDLVTSLSLGGLVVAAVYTAVRKRLPDVALEFIQ
;
A
#
# COMPACT_ATOMS: atom_id res chain seq x y z
N MET A 1 6.82 -0.24 -3.19
CA MET A 1 7.14 0.06 -1.77
C MET A 1 6.54 -1.04 -0.91
N VAL A 2 7.27 -1.67 0.01
CA VAL A 2 6.86 -3.02 0.50
C VAL A 2 5.70 -3.02 1.51
N THR A 3 5.73 -2.16 2.52
CA THR A 3 4.68 -2.09 3.57
C THR A 3 4.15 -0.68 3.76
N THR A 4 4.72 0.27 3.02
CA THR A 4 4.35 1.68 3.06
C THR A 4 2.89 1.90 2.70
N HIS A 5 2.38 1.16 1.73
CA HIS A 5 0.99 1.27 1.28
C HIS A 5 0.00 0.83 2.35
N ALA A 6 0.32 -0.24 3.10
CA ALA A 6 -0.47 -0.67 4.26
C ALA A 6 -0.46 0.38 5.39
N GLY A 7 0.71 0.98 5.67
CA GLY A 7 0.82 2.09 6.63
C GLY A 7 0.06 3.35 6.18
N ALA A 8 0.11 3.69 4.90
CA ALA A 8 -0.66 4.81 4.34
C ALA A 8 -2.17 4.59 4.49
N GLY A 9 -2.64 3.35 4.32
CA GLY A 9 -4.01 2.95 4.65
C GLY A 9 -4.33 3.21 6.13
N LEU A 10 -3.47 2.78 7.05
CA LEU A 10 -3.66 3.06 8.49
C LEU A 10 -3.70 4.56 8.80
N LEU A 11 -2.90 5.39 8.12
CA LEU A 11 -2.98 6.83 8.29
C LEU A 11 -4.33 7.40 7.80
N LEU A 12 -4.87 6.85 6.70
CA LEU A 12 -6.19 7.22 6.20
C LEU A 12 -7.32 6.89 7.18
N ALA A 13 -7.18 5.83 7.98
CA ALA A 13 -8.15 5.44 9.01
C ALA A 13 -8.12 6.31 10.28
N LEU A 14 -7.14 7.21 10.41
CA LEU A 14 -6.91 8.00 11.62
C LEU A 14 -8.12 8.81 12.08
N PRO A 15 -8.88 9.50 11.21
CA PRO A 15 -10.07 10.23 11.63
C PRO A 15 -11.13 9.33 12.29
N VAL A 16 -11.27 8.08 11.84
CA VAL A 16 -12.23 7.14 12.44
C VAL A 16 -11.80 6.77 13.86
N ALA A 17 -10.52 6.46 14.07
CA ALA A 17 -10.02 6.15 15.41
C ALA A 17 -10.17 7.31 16.40
N LEU A 18 -10.07 8.55 15.93
CA LEU A 18 -10.19 9.74 16.79
C LEU A 18 -11.63 10.16 17.05
N LEU A 19 -12.54 10.00 16.07
CA LEU A 19 -13.90 10.51 16.15
C LEU A 19 -14.93 9.44 16.54
N VAL A 20 -14.67 8.18 16.19
CA VAL A 20 -15.58 7.03 16.37
C VAL A 20 -14.76 5.80 16.79
N PRO A 21 -14.11 5.84 17.97
CA PRO A 21 -13.12 4.84 18.40
C PRO A 21 -13.66 3.41 18.45
N GLU A 22 -14.97 3.22 18.63
CA GLU A 22 -15.64 1.92 18.54
C GLU A 22 -15.51 1.24 17.17
N LEU A 23 -15.28 2.01 16.10
CA LEU A 23 -15.01 1.53 14.76
C LEU A 23 -13.51 1.43 14.45
N ALA A 24 -12.63 1.82 15.36
CA ALA A 24 -11.18 1.83 15.10
C ALA A 24 -10.64 0.44 14.68
N PRO A 25 -10.99 -0.68 15.35
CA PRO A 25 -10.44 -1.98 14.95
C PRO A 25 -10.80 -2.39 13.53
N VAL A 26 -12.07 -2.21 13.14
CA VAL A 26 -12.52 -2.54 11.78
C VAL A 26 -11.95 -1.56 10.75
N ALA A 27 -11.85 -0.28 11.10
CA ALA A 27 -11.28 0.74 10.25
C ALA A 27 -9.80 0.47 9.94
N GLY A 28 -9.00 0.23 10.98
CA GLY A 28 -7.57 -0.07 10.83
C GLY A 28 -7.32 -1.35 10.06
N LEU A 29 -8.06 -2.43 10.36
CA LEU A 29 -7.91 -3.71 9.66
C LEU A 29 -8.26 -3.58 8.17
N ALA A 30 -9.39 -2.94 7.85
CA ALA A 30 -9.83 -2.78 6.48
C ALA A 30 -8.88 -1.86 5.68
N ALA A 31 -8.38 -0.79 6.30
CA ALA A 31 -7.43 0.11 5.64
C ALA A 31 -6.07 -0.53 5.42
N PHE A 32 -5.57 -1.31 6.39
CA PHE A 32 -4.34 -2.10 6.23
C PHE A 32 -4.51 -3.12 5.10
N ALA A 33 -5.61 -3.87 5.11
CA ALA A 33 -5.90 -4.87 4.08
C ALA A 33 -6.06 -4.23 2.69
N GLY A 34 -6.78 -3.11 2.58
CA GLY A 34 -6.93 -2.37 1.32
C GLY A 34 -5.61 -1.80 0.82
N GLY A 35 -4.78 -1.30 1.74
CA GLY A 35 -3.43 -0.84 1.44
C GLY A 35 -2.47 -1.95 1.04
N ALA A 36 -2.74 -3.22 1.36
CA ALA A 36 -1.93 -4.37 0.92
C ALA A 36 -2.52 -5.09 -0.30
N PHE A 37 -3.82 -4.93 -0.57
CA PHE A 37 -4.56 -5.72 -1.54
C PHE A 37 -4.03 -5.62 -2.99
N PRO A 38 -3.67 -4.43 -3.52
CA PRO A 38 -3.21 -4.34 -4.91
C PRO A 38 -1.99 -5.23 -5.21
N ASP A 39 -1.04 -5.36 -4.27
CA ASP A 39 0.17 -6.19 -4.41
C ASP A 39 -0.12 -7.69 -4.57
N LEU A 40 -1.33 -8.15 -4.26
CA LEU A 40 -1.71 -9.54 -4.51
C LEU A 40 -1.65 -9.88 -6.01
N ASP A 41 -1.61 -8.89 -6.90
CA ASP A 41 -1.38 -9.12 -8.33
C ASP A 41 0.01 -9.65 -8.68
N MET A 42 0.97 -9.62 -7.75
CA MET A 42 2.21 -10.39 -7.88
C MET A 42 1.98 -11.91 -7.92
N LEU A 43 0.86 -12.38 -7.34
CA LEU A 43 0.52 -13.81 -7.26
C LEU A 43 -0.48 -14.25 -8.33
N VAL A 44 -1.38 -13.35 -8.74
CA VAL A 44 -2.55 -13.70 -9.57
C VAL A 44 -2.54 -13.02 -10.95
N GLY A 45 -1.55 -12.20 -11.27
CA GLY A 45 -1.52 -11.49 -12.55
C GLY A 45 -0.22 -10.74 -12.82
N GLN A 46 -0.35 -9.63 -13.54
CA GLN A 46 0.74 -8.69 -13.78
C GLN A 46 0.77 -7.62 -12.68
N HIS A 47 1.89 -7.53 -11.99
CA HIS A 47 2.12 -6.58 -10.91
C HIS A 47 1.98 -5.11 -11.38
N ARG A 48 1.41 -4.27 -10.52
CA ARG A 48 1.09 -2.84 -10.80
C ARG A 48 0.19 -2.62 -12.02
N ARG A 49 -0.60 -3.64 -12.37
CA ARG A 49 -1.59 -3.59 -13.45
C ARG A 49 -2.89 -4.28 -13.08
N THR A 50 -2.85 -5.51 -12.62
CA THR A 50 -4.07 -6.34 -12.57
C THR A 50 -5.03 -5.90 -11.47
N LEU A 51 -4.48 -5.53 -10.31
CA LEU A 51 -5.25 -5.05 -9.16
C LEU A 51 -4.97 -3.56 -8.85
N HIS A 52 -4.08 -2.93 -9.60
CA HIS A 52 -3.69 -1.54 -9.42
C HIS A 52 -4.46 -0.63 -10.37
N TYR A 53 -5.48 0.05 -9.84
CA TYR A 53 -6.34 0.95 -10.60
C TYR A 53 -6.15 2.41 -10.14
N PRO A 54 -5.08 3.11 -10.53
CA PRO A 54 -4.74 4.44 -10.01
C PRO A 54 -5.78 5.53 -10.32
N ALA A 55 -6.62 5.32 -11.34
CA ALA A 55 -7.73 6.21 -11.67
C ALA A 55 -9.09 5.55 -11.40
N LEU A 56 -9.31 4.34 -11.92
CA LEU A 56 -10.60 3.67 -11.82
C LEU A 56 -10.94 3.20 -10.40
N GLY A 57 -9.94 2.98 -9.53
CA GLY A 57 -10.17 2.59 -8.13
C GLY A 57 -10.92 3.65 -7.32
N TRP A 58 -10.84 4.92 -7.73
CA TRP A 58 -11.57 6.01 -7.09
C TRP A 58 -13.08 6.00 -7.38
N VAL A 59 -13.50 5.37 -8.48
CA VAL A 59 -14.92 5.30 -8.88
C VAL A 59 -15.79 4.62 -7.81
N PRO A 60 -15.42 3.44 -7.26
CA PRO A 60 -16.13 2.87 -6.12
C PRO A 60 -15.69 3.46 -4.77
N ALA A 61 -14.44 3.92 -4.63
CA ALA A 61 -13.93 4.40 -3.34
C ALA A 61 -14.59 5.70 -2.88
N VAL A 62 -14.85 6.66 -3.78
CA VAL A 62 -15.46 7.95 -3.43
C VAL A 62 -16.91 7.78 -2.93
N PRO A 63 -17.82 7.05 -3.64
CA PRO A 63 -19.15 6.77 -3.13
C PRO A 63 -19.15 5.98 -1.82
N ALA A 64 -18.24 5.02 -1.66
CA ALA A 64 -18.11 4.28 -0.40
C ALA A 64 -17.72 5.20 0.75
N GLY A 65 -16.76 6.12 0.54
CA GLY A 65 -16.39 7.17 1.49
C GLY A 65 -17.58 8.05 1.86
N ALA A 66 -18.35 8.50 0.87
CA ALA A 66 -19.56 9.29 1.12
C ALA A 66 -20.61 8.51 1.94
N ALA A 67 -20.80 7.23 1.65
CA ALA A 67 -21.70 6.37 2.41
C ALA A 67 -21.25 6.22 3.88
N ALA A 68 -19.95 6.07 4.13
CA ALA A 68 -19.40 6.01 5.48
C ALA A 68 -19.56 7.33 6.26
N ILE A 69 -19.54 8.48 5.58
CA ILE A 69 -19.81 9.78 6.20
C ILE A 69 -21.29 9.95 6.55
N VAL A 70 -22.21 9.55 5.66
CA VAL A 70 -23.66 9.72 5.86
C VAL A 70 -24.22 8.72 6.86
N ALA A 71 -23.72 7.48 6.85
CA ALA A 71 -24.17 6.39 7.71
C ALA A 71 -22.96 5.61 8.25
N PRO A 72 -22.26 6.15 9.26
CA PRO A 72 -21.09 5.49 9.83
C PRO A 72 -21.50 4.21 10.55
N GLY A 73 -20.89 3.10 10.15
CA GLY A 73 -21.06 1.79 10.76
C GLY A 73 -19.96 0.83 10.32
N PRO A 74 -19.86 -0.37 10.92
CA PRO A 74 -18.74 -1.28 10.67
C PRO A 74 -18.55 -1.61 9.18
N VAL A 75 -19.65 -1.89 8.47
CA VAL A 75 -19.61 -2.28 7.05
C VAL A 75 -19.26 -1.08 6.15
N THR A 76 -19.92 0.07 6.34
CA THR A 76 -19.67 1.25 5.50
C THR A 76 -18.25 1.76 5.66
N VAL A 77 -17.74 1.81 6.89
CA VAL A 77 -16.36 2.19 7.20
C VAL A 77 -15.35 1.18 6.63
N ALA A 78 -15.58 -0.13 6.81
CA ALA A 78 -14.69 -1.15 6.30
C ALA A 78 -14.55 -1.07 4.77
N VAL A 79 -15.68 -1.03 4.06
CA VAL A 79 -15.70 -0.97 2.60
C VAL A 79 -15.06 0.32 2.10
N ALA A 80 -15.39 1.46 2.71
CA ALA A 80 -14.80 2.75 2.35
C ALA A 80 -13.27 2.74 2.51
N LEU A 81 -12.76 2.37 3.67
CA LEU A 81 -11.34 2.42 3.95
C LEU A 81 -10.54 1.38 3.16
N PHE A 82 -11.10 0.19 2.92
CA PHE A 82 -10.47 -0.79 2.04
C PHE A 82 -10.30 -0.23 0.62
N LEU A 83 -11.37 0.31 0.03
CA LEU A 83 -11.35 0.82 -1.35
C LEU A 83 -10.48 2.07 -1.48
N LEU A 84 -10.57 3.01 -0.53
CA LEU A 84 -9.76 4.23 -0.54
C LEU A 84 -8.28 3.91 -0.34
N ALA A 85 -7.93 2.99 0.56
CA ALA A 85 -6.54 2.57 0.75
C ALA A 85 -5.99 1.85 -0.49
N ALA A 86 -6.79 0.99 -1.15
CA ALA A 86 -6.39 0.34 -2.40
C ALA A 86 -6.20 1.34 -3.55
N ALA A 87 -7.07 2.36 -3.67
CA ALA A 87 -6.91 3.42 -4.65
C ALA A 87 -5.67 4.29 -4.35
N LEU A 88 -5.45 4.61 -3.07
CA LEU A 88 -4.28 5.37 -2.63
C LEU A 88 -2.98 4.61 -2.90
N HIS A 89 -2.95 3.30 -2.63
CA HIS A 89 -1.83 2.41 -2.98
C HIS A 89 -1.50 2.57 -4.47
N ALA A 90 -2.47 2.31 -5.36
CA ALA A 90 -2.21 2.33 -6.79
C ALA A 90 -1.72 3.70 -7.30
N VAL A 91 -2.19 4.80 -6.71
CA VAL A 91 -1.67 6.14 -7.00
C VAL A 91 -0.23 6.31 -6.49
N SER A 92 0.05 5.82 -5.28
CA SER A 92 1.35 5.99 -4.61
C SER A 92 2.49 5.27 -5.33
N ASP A 93 2.23 4.20 -6.09
CA ASP A 93 3.26 3.52 -6.91
C ASP A 93 3.90 4.41 -7.96
N ALA A 94 3.19 5.45 -8.43
CA ALA A 94 3.76 6.43 -9.35
C ALA A 94 4.91 7.24 -8.74
N PHE A 95 5.08 7.22 -7.41
CA PHE A 95 6.09 7.99 -6.68
C PHE A 95 7.33 7.17 -6.27
N ASP A 96 7.33 5.87 -6.59
CA ASP A 96 8.44 4.95 -6.36
C ASP A 96 9.39 4.87 -7.58
N GLY A 97 10.47 4.10 -7.50
CA GLY A 97 11.53 3.93 -8.51
C GLY A 97 11.18 3.07 -9.74
N GLY A 98 9.95 2.59 -9.85
CA GLY A 98 9.47 1.79 -10.99
C GLY A 98 9.73 0.27 -10.88
N LEU A 99 9.35 -0.46 -11.92
CA LEU A 99 9.26 -1.94 -11.95
C LEU A 99 10.54 -2.71 -12.37
N ALA A 100 11.73 -2.10 -12.32
CA ALA A 100 12.95 -2.84 -12.67
C ALA A 100 13.33 -3.86 -11.59
N ASP A 101 13.96 -4.97 -11.97
CA ASP A 101 14.49 -5.96 -11.02
C ASP A 101 15.52 -5.34 -10.07
N ARG A 102 16.33 -4.42 -10.63
CA ARG A 102 17.32 -3.58 -9.96
C ARG A 102 16.85 -2.12 -9.94
N PRO A 103 15.82 -1.79 -9.14
CA PRO A 103 15.18 -0.47 -9.17
C PRO A 103 16.13 0.67 -8.77
N TRP A 104 17.22 0.37 -8.06
CA TRP A 104 18.26 1.35 -7.70
C TRP A 104 19.07 1.86 -8.91
N GLU A 105 19.00 1.20 -10.07
CA GLU A 105 19.59 1.66 -11.32
C GLU A 105 18.70 2.70 -12.02
N GLN A 106 17.42 2.81 -11.63
CA GLN A 106 16.46 3.82 -12.12
C GLN A 106 16.27 3.83 -13.65
N GLU A 107 16.34 2.65 -14.28
CA GLU A 107 16.19 2.50 -15.74
C GLU A 107 14.74 2.23 -16.18
N SER A 108 13.81 2.04 -15.23
CA SER A 108 12.42 1.69 -15.55
C SER A 108 11.59 2.91 -15.91
N GLU A 109 10.97 2.89 -17.09
CA GLU A 109 9.95 3.87 -17.51
C GLU A 109 8.53 3.46 -17.06
N ARG A 110 8.40 2.43 -16.21
CA ARG A 110 7.12 1.84 -15.81
C ARG A 110 6.95 1.86 -14.30
N ALA A 111 6.03 2.69 -13.83
CA ALA A 111 5.60 2.72 -12.43
C ALA A 111 4.30 1.96 -12.22
N VAL A 112 3.18 2.46 -12.74
CA VAL A 112 1.84 1.85 -12.58
C VAL A 112 1.04 1.97 -13.87
N TYR A 113 0.19 0.98 -14.16
CA TYR A 113 -0.60 0.95 -15.38
C TYR A 113 -1.83 1.86 -15.30
N TYR A 114 -1.97 2.76 -16.27
CA TYR A 114 -3.12 3.64 -16.42
C TYR A 114 -4.10 3.09 -17.46
N HIS A 115 -5.06 2.31 -16.98
CA HIS A 115 -6.07 1.61 -17.80
C HIS A 115 -6.88 2.51 -18.73
N VAL A 116 -7.20 3.73 -18.30
CA VAL A 116 -8.02 4.65 -19.11
C VAL A 116 -7.29 5.12 -20.38
N GLY A 117 -5.98 5.27 -20.30
CA GLY A 117 -5.13 5.70 -21.42
C GLY A 117 -4.26 4.58 -22.00
N ASP A 118 -4.54 3.33 -21.61
CA ASP A 118 -3.86 2.11 -22.06
C ASP A 118 -2.31 2.21 -22.10
N ARG A 119 -1.72 2.75 -21.03
CA ARG A 119 -0.27 3.01 -20.97
C ARG A 119 0.29 2.88 -19.57
N TRP A 120 1.59 2.67 -19.47
CA TRP A 120 2.33 2.82 -18.22
C TRP A 120 2.56 4.30 -17.91
N LEU A 121 2.43 4.68 -16.63
CA LEU A 121 2.92 5.96 -16.13
C LEU A 121 4.39 5.83 -15.76
N PRO A 122 5.23 6.84 -16.05
CA PRO A 122 6.63 6.84 -15.63
C PRO A 122 6.76 7.07 -14.11
N PRO A 123 7.82 6.54 -13.47
CA PRO A 123 8.09 6.81 -12.07
C PRO A 123 8.47 8.27 -11.83
N ARG A 124 8.04 8.82 -10.70
CA ARG A 124 8.43 10.17 -10.24
C ARG A 124 9.66 10.16 -9.33
N GLY A 125 10.04 9.00 -8.78
CA GLY A 125 11.28 8.83 -8.01
C GLY A 125 11.38 9.65 -6.72
N TRP A 126 10.25 9.93 -6.04
CA TRP A 126 10.29 10.59 -4.73
C TRP A 126 10.91 9.67 -3.67
N VAL A 127 10.56 8.40 -3.75
CA VAL A 127 11.31 7.31 -3.13
C VAL A 127 12.17 6.69 -4.22
N ARG A 128 13.48 6.56 -3.98
CA ARG A 128 14.42 6.17 -5.04
C ARG A 128 14.13 4.78 -5.60
N TYR A 129 13.71 3.87 -4.73
CA TYR A 129 13.29 2.51 -5.06
C TYR A 129 12.61 1.84 -3.87
N ASP A 130 11.85 0.78 -4.14
CA ASP A 130 11.21 -0.04 -3.13
C ASP A 130 12.27 -0.75 -2.27
N GLY A 131 12.15 -0.63 -0.94
CA GLY A 131 13.16 -1.17 -0.01
C GLY A 131 14.43 -0.31 0.09
N ALA A 132 14.41 0.95 -0.34
CA ALA A 132 15.44 1.92 0.03
C ALA A 132 15.36 2.29 1.53
N PRO A 133 16.44 2.78 2.16
CA PRO A 133 16.41 3.20 3.57
C PRO A 133 15.32 4.24 3.89
N GLU A 134 15.06 5.17 2.96
CA GLU A 134 13.96 6.13 3.09
C GLU A 134 12.57 5.51 2.93
N ASP A 135 12.43 4.42 2.15
CA ASP A 135 11.18 3.65 2.04
C ASP A 135 10.87 2.97 3.39
N PHE A 136 11.91 2.41 4.03
CA PHE A 136 11.79 1.89 5.39
C PHE A 136 11.42 3.00 6.39
N GLY A 137 12.11 4.14 6.35
CA GLY A 137 11.81 5.27 7.24
C GLY A 137 10.37 5.75 7.09
N LEU A 138 9.88 5.86 5.85
CA LEU A 138 8.50 6.22 5.56
C LEU A 138 7.51 5.17 6.06
N SER A 139 7.79 3.89 5.83
CA SER A 139 6.99 2.77 6.35
C SER A 139 6.93 2.80 7.87
N ALA A 140 8.05 3.06 8.53
CA ALA A 140 8.14 3.14 9.98
C ALA A 140 7.22 4.23 10.54
N VAL A 141 7.27 5.43 9.96
CA VAL A 141 6.40 6.55 10.35
C VAL A 141 4.93 6.22 10.12
N LEU A 142 4.58 5.67 8.95
CA LEU A 142 3.20 5.40 8.58
C LEU A 142 2.57 4.21 9.33
N LEU A 143 3.37 3.30 9.87
CA LEU A 143 2.89 2.18 10.69
C LEU A 143 2.69 2.57 12.17
N VAL A 144 3.20 3.70 12.63
CA VAL A 144 3.03 4.16 14.03
C VAL A 144 1.57 4.18 14.50
N PRO A 145 0.59 4.73 13.75
CA PRO A 145 -0.82 4.69 14.14
C PRO A 145 -1.31 3.26 14.41
N GLY A 146 -0.82 2.32 13.60
CA GLY A 146 -1.09 0.88 13.70
C GLY A 146 -0.75 0.25 15.05
N LEU A 147 0.25 0.79 15.75
CA LEU A 147 0.74 0.25 17.01
C LEU A 147 -0.14 0.62 18.21
N PHE A 148 -0.97 1.66 18.08
CA PHE A 148 -1.63 2.28 19.24
C PHE A 148 -3.13 2.49 19.08
N LEU A 149 -3.67 2.60 17.86
CA LEU A 149 -5.00 3.18 17.66
C LEU A 149 -6.09 2.18 17.25
N TYR A 150 -5.74 0.97 16.78
CA TYR A 150 -6.68 0.08 16.10
C TYR A 150 -6.80 -1.32 16.72
N GLY A 151 -6.27 -1.53 17.92
CA GLY A 151 -6.36 -2.79 18.67
C GLY A 151 -5.32 -3.85 18.28
N ASP A 152 -5.29 -4.94 19.05
CA ASP A 152 -4.18 -5.89 19.12
C ASP A 152 -3.81 -6.57 17.80
N LEU A 153 -4.81 -6.88 16.97
CA LEU A 153 -4.56 -7.50 15.66
C LEU A 153 -3.81 -6.53 14.75
N VAL A 154 -4.26 -5.28 14.66
CA VAL A 154 -3.62 -4.26 13.81
C VAL A 154 -2.25 -3.89 14.35
N THR A 155 -2.07 -3.84 15.68
CA THR A 155 -0.75 -3.71 16.31
C THR A 155 0.19 -4.82 15.87
N SER A 156 -0.28 -6.07 15.92
CA SER A 156 0.51 -7.25 15.51
C SER A 156 0.87 -7.20 14.03
N LEU A 157 -0.07 -6.83 13.16
CA LEU A 157 0.16 -6.64 11.72
C LEU A 157 1.16 -5.51 11.45
N SER A 158 1.08 -4.42 12.20
CA SER A 158 1.98 -3.27 12.06
C SER A 158 3.40 -3.61 12.49
N LEU A 159 3.56 -4.33 13.61
CA LEU A 159 4.86 -4.88 14.02
C LEU A 159 5.42 -5.85 12.99
N GLY A 160 4.60 -6.78 12.48
CA GLY A 160 4.98 -7.68 11.40
C GLY A 160 5.42 -6.94 10.15
N GLY A 161 4.68 -5.90 9.74
CA GLY A 161 5.00 -5.03 8.61
C GLY A 161 6.32 -4.29 8.80
N LEU A 162 6.63 -3.81 10.02
CA LEU A 162 7.92 -3.18 10.33
C LEU A 162 9.08 -4.18 10.19
N VAL A 163 8.89 -5.40 10.69
CA VAL A 163 9.90 -6.48 10.57
C VAL A 163 10.12 -6.82 9.09
N VAL A 164 9.05 -7.02 8.31
CA VAL A 164 9.14 -7.28 6.87
C VAL A 164 9.86 -6.14 6.17
N ALA A 165 9.52 -4.88 6.45
CA ALA A 165 10.17 -3.72 5.84
C ALA A 165 11.67 -3.65 6.16
N ALA A 166 12.05 -3.90 7.40
CA ALA A 166 13.45 -3.90 7.83
C ALA A 166 14.24 -5.00 7.14
N VAL A 167 13.71 -6.24 7.12
CA VAL A 167 14.34 -7.38 6.44
C VAL A 167 14.44 -7.10 4.95
N TYR A 168 13.35 -6.68 4.31
CA TYR A 168 13.30 -6.37 2.90
C TYR A 168 14.35 -5.32 2.52
N THR A 169 14.42 -4.22 3.26
CA THR A 169 15.41 -3.15 3.05
C THR A 169 16.84 -3.66 3.17
N ALA A 170 17.11 -4.52 4.16
CA ALA A 170 18.44 -5.08 4.37
C ALA A 170 18.88 -6.03 3.23
N VAL A 171 17.94 -6.77 2.64
CA VAL A 171 18.25 -7.80 1.62
C VAL A 171 17.93 -7.36 0.19
N ARG A 172 17.24 -6.23 -0.03
CA ARG A 172 16.67 -5.82 -1.33
C ARG A 172 17.64 -5.93 -2.48
N LYS A 173 18.87 -5.46 -2.27
CA LYS A 173 19.92 -5.45 -3.31
C LYS A 173 20.46 -6.83 -3.69
N ARG A 174 20.23 -7.84 -2.86
CA ARG A 174 20.64 -9.23 -3.10
C ARG A 174 19.52 -10.08 -3.71
N LEU A 175 18.27 -9.62 -3.64
CA LEU A 175 17.12 -10.39 -4.11
C LEU A 175 17.20 -10.79 -5.59
N PRO A 176 17.64 -9.91 -6.54
CA PRO A 176 17.73 -10.33 -7.94
C PRO A 176 18.70 -11.48 -8.15
N ASP A 177 19.83 -11.49 -7.44
CA ASP A 177 20.85 -12.53 -7.59
C ASP A 177 20.36 -13.88 -7.03
N VAL A 178 19.63 -13.84 -5.90
CA VAL A 178 19.02 -15.05 -5.30
C VAL A 178 17.88 -15.59 -6.16
N ALA A 179 17.02 -14.72 -6.70
CA ALA A 179 15.90 -15.14 -7.54
C ALA A 179 16.36 -15.86 -8.82
N LEU A 180 17.49 -15.45 -9.39
CA LEU A 180 18.08 -16.08 -10.57
C LEU A 180 18.67 -17.48 -10.26
N GLU A 181 19.15 -17.72 -9.03
CA GLU A 181 19.65 -19.05 -8.62
C GLU A 181 18.53 -20.10 -8.48
N PHE A 182 17.29 -19.69 -8.20
CA PHE A 182 16.15 -20.61 -8.06
C PHE A 182 15.41 -20.91 -9.37
N ILE A 183 15.72 -20.19 -10.46
CA ILE A 183 15.08 -20.33 -11.78
C ILE A 183 15.97 -21.07 -12.80
N GLN A 184 17.21 -21.43 -12.42
CA GLN A 184 18.11 -22.31 -13.18
C GLN A 184 17.98 -23.77 -12.73
#